data_AF-A0A067GD37-F1
#
_entry.id   AF-A0A067GD37-F1
#
_cell.length_a   1.000
_cell.length_b   1.000
_cell.length_c   1.000
_cell.angle_alpha   90.00
_cell.angle_beta   90.00
_cell.angle_gamma   90.00
#
_symmetry.space_group_name_H-M   'P 1'
#
loop_
_entity.id
_entity.type
_entity.pdbx_description
1 polymer ?
#
loop_
_entity_poly.entity_id
_entity_poly.type
_entity_poly.pdbx_seq_one_letter_code
_entity_poly.pdbx_strand_id
1 'polypeptide(L)'
;MMMGLMLHANAKSLIKRHMYKDALEVLTMGEEAFSLCDPKVLEFVDNGPLLQIDMVWCYFMLRDISWLSEAGIRLRKAREGIERAHGKDSSRVRLLQAGRHPELALHLRMELLEGVAAYHSGQFDKARNALTSAQAKFFQLQVPDESLSLVMSMGFKEQDAKRALRICSQDVGSAIDFLVEEKAKRVKEREDNEQRRKEIMEQKRYGLTPLKKAVDIEKIKELVSIGFEKELVAEALRRNENDSQKALDDLTNPESNSAIQVTNFFS
;
A
#
# COMPACT_ATOMS: atom_id res chain seq x y z
N MET A 1 6.55 -6.76 11.43
CA MET A 1 6.13 -5.64 10.56
C MET A 1 4.62 -5.54 10.38
N MET A 2 3.93 -6.58 9.85
CA MET A 2 2.47 -6.55 9.61
C MET A 2 1.65 -6.21 10.86
N MET A 3 2.01 -6.77 12.01
CA MET A 3 1.35 -6.47 13.29
C MET A 3 1.42 -4.97 13.64
N GLY A 4 2.60 -4.35 13.54
CA GLY A 4 2.78 -2.91 13.81
C GLY A 4 1.95 -2.03 12.87
N LEU A 5 1.87 -2.38 11.58
CA LEU A 5 1.02 -1.66 10.62
C LEU A 5 -0.48 -1.79 10.96
N MET A 6 -0.92 -2.98 11.33
CA MET A 6 -2.31 -3.24 11.71
C MET A 6 -2.68 -2.49 13.00
N LEU A 7 -1.82 -2.50 14.01
CA LEU A 7 -2.02 -1.78 15.26
C LEU A 7 -2.04 -0.26 15.02
N HIS A 8 -1.14 0.26 14.19
CA HIS A 8 -1.16 1.68 13.82
C HIS A 8 -2.45 2.08 13.09
N ALA A 9 -2.95 1.24 12.19
CA ALA A 9 -4.24 1.47 11.53
C ALA A 9 -5.42 1.45 12.51
N ASN A 10 -5.41 0.54 13.49
CA ASN A 10 -6.39 0.49 14.56
C ASN A 10 -6.34 1.77 15.41
N ALA A 11 -5.17 2.18 15.87
CA ALA A 11 -4.99 3.42 16.62
C ALA A 11 -5.52 4.65 15.85
N LYS A 12 -5.29 4.75 14.53
CA LYS A 12 -5.86 5.83 13.71
C LYS A 12 -7.40 5.83 13.72
N SER A 13 -8.03 4.67 13.79
CA SER A 13 -9.49 4.56 13.95
C SER A 13 -9.95 5.09 15.31
N LEU A 14 -9.23 4.75 16.39
CA LEU A 14 -9.51 5.25 17.74
C LEU A 14 -9.31 6.76 17.86
N ILE A 15 -8.25 7.31 17.27
CA ILE A 15 -8.00 8.76 17.20
C ILE A 15 -9.16 9.49 16.53
N LYS A 16 -9.68 8.95 15.41
CA LYS A 16 -10.86 9.53 14.71
C LYS A 16 -12.12 9.53 15.55
N ARG A 17 -12.23 8.61 16.53
CA ARG A 17 -13.32 8.53 17.50
C ARG A 17 -13.05 9.31 18.79
N HIS A 18 -11.94 10.06 18.84
CA HIS A 18 -11.49 10.82 20.01
C HIS A 18 -11.16 9.94 21.25
N MET A 19 -10.91 8.65 21.05
CA MET A 19 -10.54 7.70 22.11
C MET A 19 -9.03 7.71 22.31
N TYR A 20 -8.48 8.84 22.78
CA TYR A 20 -7.03 9.09 22.76
C TYR A 20 -6.23 8.21 23.72
N LYS A 21 -6.80 7.84 24.86
CA LYS A 21 -6.15 6.94 25.83
C LYS A 21 -5.99 5.54 25.24
N ASP A 22 -7.08 4.98 24.73
CA ASP A 22 -7.08 3.66 24.10
C ASP A 22 -6.20 3.66 22.83
N ALA A 23 -6.23 4.74 22.05
CA ALA A 23 -5.33 4.91 20.92
C ALA A 23 -3.86 4.86 21.35
N LEU A 24 -3.50 5.51 22.47
CA LEU A 24 -2.15 5.53 22.98
C LEU A 24 -1.67 4.14 23.45
N GLU A 25 -2.54 3.35 24.07
CA GLU A 25 -2.25 1.96 24.43
C GLU A 25 -1.94 1.13 23.17
N VAL A 26 -2.79 1.23 22.15
CA VAL A 26 -2.58 0.52 20.87
C VAL A 26 -1.33 1.01 20.13
N LEU A 27 -1.03 2.32 20.17
CA LEU A 27 0.20 2.87 19.57
C LEU A 27 1.45 2.33 20.28
N THR A 28 1.41 2.19 21.61
CA THR A 28 2.52 1.61 22.38
C THR A 28 2.77 0.16 21.96
N MET A 29 1.71 -0.64 21.83
CA MET A 29 1.83 -2.01 21.30
C MET A 29 2.37 -2.02 19.86
N GLY A 30 1.97 -1.05 19.04
CA GLY A 30 2.48 -0.89 17.68
C GLY A 30 3.98 -0.56 17.64
N GLU A 31 4.44 0.31 18.55
CA GLU A 31 5.85 0.65 18.73
C GLU A 31 6.68 -0.58 19.14
N GLU A 32 6.19 -1.36 20.10
CA GLU A 32 6.81 -2.64 20.49
C GLU A 32 6.86 -3.63 19.33
N ALA A 33 5.79 -3.75 18.54
CA ALA A 33 5.78 -4.61 17.36
C ALA A 33 6.79 -4.15 16.29
N PHE A 34 7.06 -2.85 16.18
CA PHE A 34 8.10 -2.34 15.30
C PHE A 34 9.49 -2.60 15.86
N SER A 35 9.73 -2.51 17.17
CA SER A 35 11.05 -2.77 17.76
C SER A 35 11.54 -4.21 17.56
N LEU A 36 10.62 -5.15 17.34
CA LEU A 36 10.90 -6.56 17.00
C LEU A 36 11.27 -6.78 15.52
N CYS A 37 11.16 -5.77 14.66
CA CYS A 37 11.50 -5.90 13.23
C CYS A 37 13.00 -5.71 12.99
N ASP A 38 13.50 -6.26 11.88
CA ASP A 38 14.87 -5.99 11.43
C ASP A 38 15.09 -4.48 11.25
N PRO A 39 16.04 -3.86 11.98
CA PRO A 39 16.34 -2.43 11.88
C PRO A 39 16.62 -1.98 10.44
N LYS A 40 17.26 -2.82 9.60
CA LYS A 40 17.54 -2.49 8.20
C LYS A 40 16.28 -2.31 7.37
N VAL A 41 15.21 -3.06 7.69
CA VAL A 41 13.90 -2.90 7.03
C VAL A 41 13.23 -1.61 7.50
N LEU A 42 13.40 -1.25 8.78
CA LEU A 42 12.81 -0.05 9.37
C LEU A 42 13.46 1.25 8.86
N GLU A 43 14.76 1.23 8.53
CA GLU A 43 15.50 2.41 8.06
C GLU A 43 14.91 3.05 6.80
N PHE A 44 14.23 2.25 5.96
CA PHE A 44 13.70 2.71 4.68
C PHE A 44 12.20 2.97 4.68
N VAL A 45 11.52 2.85 5.83
CA VAL A 45 10.09 3.07 5.96
C VAL A 45 9.78 4.16 7.00
N ASP A 46 8.76 4.97 6.74
CA ASP A 46 8.35 6.07 7.61
C ASP A 46 7.28 5.67 8.65
N ASN A 47 6.86 4.41 8.70
CA ASN A 47 5.82 3.93 9.60
C ASN A 47 6.11 4.21 11.09
N GLY A 48 7.35 3.95 11.53
CA GLY A 48 7.77 4.25 12.91
C GLY A 48 7.65 5.75 13.22
N PRO A 49 8.25 6.64 12.42
CA PRO A 49 8.06 8.09 12.55
C PRO A 49 6.60 8.56 12.55
N LEU A 50 5.76 8.02 11.66
CA LEU A 50 4.33 8.33 11.62
C LEU A 50 3.63 7.94 12.92
N LEU A 51 3.99 6.78 13.49
CA LEU A 51 3.47 6.32 14.78
C LEU A 51 3.87 7.28 15.90
N GLN A 52 5.11 7.77 15.94
CA GLN A 52 5.57 8.77 16.93
C GLN A 52 4.73 10.05 16.88
N ILE A 53 4.44 10.56 15.68
CA ILE A 53 3.61 11.75 15.48
C ILE A 53 2.19 11.54 16.00
N ASP A 54 1.61 10.35 15.79
CA ASP A 54 0.28 10.03 16.29
C ASP A 54 0.24 9.88 17.81
N MET A 55 1.31 9.37 18.44
CA MET A 55 1.43 9.34 19.91
C MET A 55 1.47 10.74 20.51
N VAL A 56 2.25 11.64 19.90
CA VAL A 56 2.34 13.05 20.34
C VAL A 56 0.99 13.75 20.19
N TRP A 57 0.26 13.48 19.11
CA TRP A 57 -1.11 13.97 18.97
C TRP A 57 -1.99 13.50 20.12
N CYS A 58 -1.96 12.21 20.47
CA CYS A 58 -2.69 11.69 21.63
C CYS A 58 -2.28 12.39 22.94
N TYR A 59 -0.98 12.60 23.18
CA TYR A 59 -0.50 13.33 24.36
C TYR A 59 -1.12 14.72 24.49
N PHE A 60 -1.12 15.50 23.40
CA PHE A 60 -1.69 16.85 23.43
C PHE A 60 -3.21 16.84 23.56
N MET A 61 -3.89 15.88 22.94
CA MET A 61 -5.35 15.76 23.06
C MET A 61 -5.80 15.30 24.44
N LEU A 62 -4.97 14.56 25.17
CA LEU A 62 -5.18 14.23 26.59
C LEU A 62 -4.95 15.42 27.53
N ARG A 63 -4.30 16.49 27.04
CA ARG A 63 -4.05 17.75 27.77
C ARG A 63 -3.31 17.57 29.10
N ASP A 64 -2.46 16.56 29.17
CA ASP A 64 -1.65 16.26 30.35
C ASP A 64 -0.20 16.70 30.09
N ILE A 65 0.24 17.71 30.84
CA ILE A 65 1.54 18.35 30.68
C ILE A 65 2.70 17.42 31.05
N SER A 66 2.45 16.35 31.80
CA SER A 66 3.49 15.36 32.15
C SER A 66 4.11 14.71 30.90
N TRP A 67 3.36 14.64 29.81
CA TRP A 67 3.83 14.10 28.53
C TRP A 67 4.68 15.06 27.71
N LEU A 68 4.83 16.33 28.11
CA LEU A 68 5.50 17.35 27.30
C LEU A 68 6.97 17.00 26.98
N SER A 69 7.70 16.48 27.97
CA SER A 69 9.09 16.06 27.79
C SER A 69 9.19 14.90 26.78
N GLU A 70 8.34 13.89 26.94
CA GLU A 70 8.30 12.73 26.06
C GLU A 70 7.86 13.13 24.65
N ALA A 71 6.91 14.05 24.51
CA ALA A 71 6.49 14.58 23.23
C ALA A 71 7.67 15.16 22.43
N GLY A 72 8.56 15.92 23.10
CA GLY A 72 9.76 16.47 22.46
C GLY A 72 10.75 15.39 22.00
N ILE A 73 10.91 14.30 22.76
CA ILE A 73 11.76 13.16 22.38
C ILE A 73 11.18 12.44 21.16
N ARG A 74 9.87 12.15 21.19
CA ARG A 74 9.17 11.47 20.11
C ARG A 74 9.16 12.26 18.81
N LEU A 75 8.95 13.57 18.86
CA LEU A 75 9.02 14.44 17.68
C LEU A 75 10.42 14.46 17.06
N ARG A 76 11.48 14.46 17.88
CA ARG A 76 12.86 14.38 17.37
C ARG A 76 13.11 13.05 16.66
N LYS A 77 12.71 11.93 17.27
CA LYS A 77 12.78 10.59 16.64
C LYS A 77 12.00 10.55 15.32
N ALA A 78 10.82 11.17 15.28
CA ALA A 78 10.01 11.25 14.07
C ALA A 78 10.73 12.02 12.96
N ARG A 79 11.31 13.18 13.28
CA ARG A 79 12.07 14.00 12.33
C ARG A 79 13.27 13.27 11.75
N GLU A 80 14.09 12.67 12.59
CA GLU A 80 15.26 11.89 12.17
C GLU A 80 14.86 10.69 11.29
N GLY A 81 13.79 10.00 11.64
CA GLY A 81 13.32 8.86 10.85
C GLY A 81 12.65 9.26 9.54
N ILE A 82 11.93 10.38 9.48
CA ILE A 82 11.39 10.94 8.22
C ILE A 82 12.53 11.35 7.31
N GLU A 83 13.54 12.06 7.82
CA GLU A 83 14.71 12.47 7.02
C GLU A 83 15.47 11.26 6.48
N ARG A 84 15.63 10.20 7.28
CA ARG A 84 16.23 8.93 6.84
C ARG A 84 15.39 8.24 5.75
N ALA A 85 14.08 8.11 5.98
CA ALA A 85 13.17 7.44 5.06
C ALA A 85 12.96 8.24 3.75
N HIS A 86 12.95 9.57 3.80
CA HIS A 86 12.65 10.40 2.64
C HIS A 86 13.91 10.93 1.93
N GLY A 87 15.08 10.73 2.53
CA GLY A 87 16.35 11.29 2.10
C GLY A 87 16.49 12.76 2.51
N LYS A 88 17.73 13.26 2.59
CA LYS A 88 17.99 14.68 2.90
C LYS A 88 17.24 15.58 1.92
N ASP A 89 16.57 16.59 2.45
CA ASP A 89 15.66 17.49 1.73
C ASP A 89 14.49 16.81 1.01
N SER A 90 14.10 15.56 1.32
CA SER A 90 13.11 14.77 0.56
C SER A 90 13.54 14.41 -0.86
N SER A 91 14.84 14.45 -1.16
CA SER A 91 15.40 14.17 -2.49
C SER A 91 15.02 12.79 -3.04
N ARG A 92 15.00 11.75 -2.18
CA ARG A 92 14.66 10.38 -2.58
C ARG A 92 13.18 10.25 -2.95
N VAL A 93 12.31 10.88 -2.17
CA VAL A 93 10.85 10.86 -2.41
C VAL A 93 10.49 11.67 -3.65
N ARG A 94 11.07 12.86 -3.84
CA ARG A 94 10.82 13.70 -5.02
C ARG A 94 11.23 13.04 -6.33
N LEU A 95 12.36 12.32 -6.33
CA LEU A 95 12.84 11.60 -7.52
C LEU A 95 11.91 10.44 -7.89
N LEU A 96 11.37 9.71 -6.90
CA LEU A 96 10.42 8.62 -7.12
C LEU A 96 9.02 9.10 -7.50
N GLN A 97 8.66 10.34 -7.14
CA GLN A 97 7.30 10.87 -7.29
C GLN A 97 7.18 11.94 -8.38
N ALA A 98 8.21 12.12 -9.22
CA ALA A 98 8.20 13.04 -10.36
C ALA A 98 7.77 14.48 -10.00
N GLY A 99 8.25 14.99 -8.86
CA GLY A 99 7.92 16.35 -8.40
C GLY A 99 6.57 16.51 -7.69
N ARG A 100 5.88 15.41 -7.38
CA ARG A 100 4.67 15.39 -6.52
C ARG A 100 5.07 15.43 -5.03
N HIS A 101 4.20 15.99 -4.18
CA HIS A 101 4.47 16.28 -2.76
C HIS A 101 3.42 15.72 -1.75
N PRO A 102 3.14 14.41 -1.73
CA PRO A 102 2.23 13.80 -0.77
C PRO A 102 2.69 13.94 0.70
N GLU A 103 3.97 14.18 0.95
CA GLU A 103 4.58 14.32 2.28
C GLU A 103 4.30 15.67 2.95
N LEU A 104 3.76 16.65 2.22
CA LEU A 104 3.55 18.00 2.73
C LEU A 104 2.61 18.03 3.95
N ALA A 105 1.55 17.22 3.91
CA ALA A 105 0.59 17.09 5.02
C ALA A 105 1.25 16.46 6.28
N LEU A 106 2.20 15.55 6.08
CA LEU A 106 2.97 14.97 7.17
C LEU A 106 3.87 16.03 7.83
N HIS A 107 4.60 16.79 7.02
CA HIS A 107 5.50 17.83 7.52
C HIS A 107 4.74 18.93 8.24
N LEU A 108 3.57 19.34 7.71
CA LEU A 108 2.65 20.26 8.39
C LEU A 108 2.30 19.76 9.80
N ARG A 109 1.86 18.50 9.91
CA ARG A 109 1.44 17.92 11.20
C ARG A 109 2.60 17.88 12.19
N MET A 110 3.78 17.43 11.75
CA MET A 110 4.97 17.37 12.59
C MET A 110 5.38 18.75 13.11
N GLU A 111 5.52 19.73 12.22
CA GLU A 111 5.97 21.08 12.58
C GLU A 111 4.95 21.82 13.45
N LEU A 112 3.66 21.58 13.25
CA LEU A 112 2.62 22.08 14.15
C LEU A 112 2.81 21.56 15.58
N LEU A 113 3.03 20.24 15.72
CA LEU A 113 3.22 19.62 17.03
C LEU A 113 4.52 20.07 17.72
N GLU A 114 5.60 20.23 16.96
CA GLU A 114 6.85 20.81 17.46
C GLU A 114 6.67 22.26 17.93
N GLY A 115 5.90 23.05 17.18
CA GLY A 115 5.56 24.41 17.56
C GLY A 115 4.85 24.47 18.91
N VAL A 116 3.85 23.60 19.11
CA VAL A 116 3.12 23.46 20.38
C VAL A 116 4.05 23.01 21.51
N ALA A 117 4.85 21.96 21.28
CA ALA A 117 5.80 21.46 22.28
C ALA A 117 6.80 22.55 22.71
N ALA A 118 7.37 23.28 21.74
CA ALA A 118 8.33 24.35 21.97
C ALA A 118 7.72 25.51 22.75
N TYR A 119 6.48 25.89 22.43
CA TYR A 119 5.76 26.97 23.12
C TYR A 119 5.59 26.66 24.61
N HIS A 120 5.07 25.46 24.92
CA HIS A 120 4.88 25.02 26.31
C HIS A 120 6.20 24.75 27.05
N SER A 121 7.31 24.58 26.32
CA SER A 121 8.66 24.45 26.88
C SER A 121 9.40 25.78 27.02
N GLY A 122 8.74 26.92 26.78
CA GLY A 122 9.33 28.27 26.86
C GLY A 122 10.31 28.61 25.72
N GLN A 123 10.38 27.79 24.67
CA GLN A 123 11.28 27.99 23.52
C GLN A 123 10.56 28.77 22.41
N PHE A 124 10.20 30.03 22.70
CA PHE A 124 9.32 30.84 21.84
C PHE A 124 9.84 31.07 20.43
N ASP A 125 11.14 31.28 20.24
CA ASP A 125 11.72 31.44 18.89
C ASP A 125 11.55 30.17 18.05
N LYS A 126 11.79 28.99 18.64
CA LYS A 126 11.58 27.71 17.96
C LYS A 126 10.11 27.48 17.66
N ALA A 127 9.24 27.80 18.61
CA ALA A 127 7.79 27.72 18.43
C ALA A 127 7.34 28.59 17.24
N ARG A 128 7.76 29.86 17.21
CA ARG A 128 7.44 30.78 16.12
C ARG A 128 7.91 30.24 14.77
N ASN A 129 9.15 29.76 14.68
CA ASN A 129 9.69 29.24 13.43
C ASN A 129 8.92 28.00 12.95
N ALA A 130 8.66 27.04 13.84
CA ALA A 130 7.93 25.82 13.52
C ALA A 130 6.48 26.12 13.10
N LEU A 131 5.78 26.99 13.83
CA LEU A 131 4.40 27.38 13.51
C LEU A 131 4.30 28.19 12.22
N THR A 132 5.26 29.07 11.94
CA THR A 132 5.31 29.83 10.67
C THR A 132 5.52 28.88 9.49
N SER A 133 6.43 27.92 9.63
CA SER A 133 6.65 26.89 8.62
C SER A 133 5.42 26.00 8.41
N ALA A 134 4.76 25.57 9.50
CA ALA A 134 3.51 24.84 9.45
C ALA A 134 2.42 25.66 8.73
N GLN A 135 2.26 26.94 9.07
CA GLN A 135 1.29 27.83 8.42
C GLN A 135 1.52 27.95 6.92
N ALA A 136 2.77 28.11 6.47
CA ALA A 136 3.10 28.15 5.05
C ALA A 136 2.69 26.86 4.32
N LYS A 137 2.95 25.69 4.91
CA LYS A 137 2.53 24.39 4.37
C LYS A 137 1.01 24.21 4.37
N PHE A 138 0.32 24.75 5.38
CA PHE A 138 -1.14 24.74 5.44
C PHE A 138 -1.74 25.49 4.26
N PHE A 139 -1.22 26.66 3.91
CA PHE A 139 -1.68 27.42 2.75
C PHE A 139 -1.42 26.68 1.43
N GLN A 140 -0.28 26.00 1.30
CA GLN A 140 0.01 25.19 0.12
C GLN A 140 -0.95 24.00 -0.05
N LEU A 141 -1.49 23.46 1.06
CA LEU A 141 -2.46 22.35 1.05
C LEU A 141 -3.91 22.79 0.80
N GLN A 142 -4.19 24.09 0.85
CA GLN A 142 -5.50 24.62 0.48
C GLN A 142 -5.68 24.45 -1.03
N VAL A 143 -6.82 23.91 -1.43
CA VAL A 143 -7.15 23.70 -2.84
C VAL A 143 -8.09 24.82 -3.25
N PRO A 144 -7.74 25.67 -4.24
CA PRO A 144 -8.63 26.70 -4.76
C PRO A 144 -9.90 26.08 -5.35
N ASP A 145 -11.04 26.73 -5.11
CA ASP A 145 -12.34 26.24 -5.58
C ASP A 145 -12.42 26.25 -7.11
N GLU A 146 -11.74 27.19 -7.78
CA GLU A 146 -11.69 27.25 -9.24
C GLU A 146 -10.97 26.02 -9.83
N SER A 147 -9.78 25.70 -9.30
CA SER A 147 -8.99 24.54 -9.72
C SER A 147 -9.75 23.23 -9.45
N LEU A 148 -10.39 23.13 -8.29
CA LEU A 148 -11.21 21.98 -7.94
C LEU A 148 -12.39 21.81 -8.90
N SER A 149 -13.13 22.89 -9.16
CA SER A 149 -14.29 22.88 -10.05
C SER A 149 -13.90 22.47 -11.46
N LEU A 150 -12.75 22.94 -11.94
CA LEU A 150 -12.22 22.58 -13.25
C LEU A 150 -11.96 21.07 -13.36
N VAL A 151 -11.25 20.47 -12.39
CA VAL A 151 -11.00 19.03 -12.39
C VAL A 151 -12.30 18.23 -12.25
N MET A 152 -13.23 18.67 -11.39
CA MET A 152 -14.54 18.02 -11.24
C MET A 152 -15.38 18.08 -12.51
N SER A 153 -15.30 19.17 -13.29
CA SER A 153 -16.03 19.31 -14.56
C SER A 153 -15.65 18.23 -15.59
N MET A 154 -14.46 17.63 -15.46
CA MET A 154 -14.00 16.50 -16.28
C MET A 154 -14.57 15.13 -15.84
N GLY A 155 -15.45 15.12 -14.84
CA GLY A 155 -16.13 13.91 -14.34
C GLY A 155 -15.41 13.20 -13.20
N PHE A 156 -14.37 13.80 -12.62
CA PHE A 156 -13.72 13.28 -11.43
C PHE A 156 -14.50 13.60 -10.16
N LYS A 157 -14.50 12.68 -9.20
CA LYS A 157 -15.13 12.90 -7.89
C LYS A 157 -14.34 13.94 -7.11
N GLU A 158 -15.05 14.76 -6.32
CA GLU A 158 -14.46 15.83 -5.51
C GLU A 158 -13.30 15.34 -4.63
N GLN A 159 -13.46 14.19 -3.96
CA GLN A 159 -12.42 13.63 -3.09
C GLN A 159 -11.13 13.28 -3.85
N ASP A 160 -11.27 12.67 -5.03
CA ASP A 160 -10.14 12.29 -5.88
C ASP A 160 -9.48 13.54 -6.48
N ALA A 161 -10.28 14.52 -6.92
CA ALA A 161 -9.81 15.80 -7.43
C ALA A 161 -9.03 16.61 -6.39
N LYS A 162 -9.59 16.78 -5.18
CA LYS A 162 -8.90 17.44 -4.06
C LYS A 162 -7.58 16.75 -3.72
N ARG A 163 -7.57 15.41 -3.70
CA ARG A 163 -6.35 14.63 -3.44
C ARG A 163 -5.30 14.86 -4.53
N ALA A 164 -5.69 14.77 -5.79
CA ALA A 164 -4.77 14.96 -6.92
C ALA A 164 -4.16 16.38 -6.91
N LEU A 165 -4.99 17.40 -6.73
CA LEU A 165 -4.54 18.79 -6.65
C LEU A 165 -3.55 19.02 -5.50
N ARG A 166 -3.78 18.42 -4.32
CA ARG A 166 -2.80 18.52 -3.21
C ARG A 166 -1.47 17.85 -3.52
N ILE A 167 -1.50 16.67 -4.16
CA ILE A 167 -0.31 15.91 -4.52
C ILE A 167 0.51 16.66 -5.59
N CYS A 168 -0.17 17.34 -6.50
CA CYS A 168 0.41 18.05 -7.64
C CYS A 168 0.65 19.55 -7.37
N SER A 169 0.74 19.97 -6.11
CA SER A 169 0.98 21.38 -5.75
C SER A 169 0.03 22.38 -6.44
N GLN A 170 -1.24 21.97 -6.58
CA GLN A 170 -2.32 22.72 -7.23
C GLN A 170 -2.17 22.91 -8.74
N ASP A 171 -1.19 22.25 -9.38
CA ASP A 171 -1.09 22.21 -10.84
C ASP A 171 -2.19 21.33 -11.44
N VAL A 172 -3.12 21.97 -12.16
CA VAL A 172 -4.31 21.30 -12.70
C VAL A 172 -3.93 20.26 -13.75
N GLY A 173 -2.97 20.56 -14.62
CA GLY A 173 -2.52 19.63 -15.68
C GLY A 173 -1.96 18.34 -15.09
N SER A 174 -0.99 18.46 -14.19
CA SER A 174 -0.38 17.33 -13.48
C SER A 174 -1.39 16.54 -12.66
N ALA A 175 -2.39 17.22 -12.07
CA ALA A 175 -3.46 16.56 -11.31
C ALA A 175 -4.37 15.70 -12.23
N ILE A 176 -4.70 16.20 -13.42
CA ILE A 176 -5.47 15.45 -14.41
C ILE A 176 -4.67 14.24 -14.89
N ASP A 177 -3.41 14.42 -15.25
CA ASP A 177 -2.53 13.34 -15.70
C ASP A 177 -2.43 12.24 -14.63
N PHE A 178 -2.22 12.64 -13.38
CA PHE A 178 -2.21 11.72 -12.23
C PHE A 178 -3.52 10.91 -12.10
N LEU A 179 -4.67 11.56 -12.24
CA LEU A 179 -5.98 10.90 -12.13
C LEU A 179 -6.24 9.92 -13.28
N VAL A 180 -5.82 10.28 -14.49
CA VAL A 180 -5.92 9.41 -15.68
C VAL A 180 -5.01 8.18 -15.51
N GLU A 181 -3.76 8.38 -15.11
CA GLU A 181 -2.82 7.30 -14.80
C GLU A 181 -3.36 6.35 -13.72
N GLU A 182 -3.90 6.91 -12.63
CA GLU A 182 -4.44 6.12 -11.53
C GLU A 182 -5.66 5.31 -11.96
N LYS A 183 -6.55 5.89 -12.77
CA LYS A 183 -7.71 5.17 -13.32
C LYS A 183 -7.28 4.03 -14.25
N ALA A 184 -6.30 4.27 -15.13
CA ALA A 184 -5.76 3.25 -16.02
C ALA A 184 -5.12 2.09 -15.25
N LYS A 185 -4.31 2.38 -14.22
CA LYS A 185 -3.72 1.36 -13.35
C LYS A 185 -4.78 0.52 -12.65
N ARG A 186 -5.82 1.15 -12.09
CA ARG A 186 -6.92 0.44 -11.42
C ARG A 186 -7.70 -0.48 -12.37
N VAL A 187 -7.89 -0.07 -13.63
CA VAL A 187 -8.55 -0.92 -14.65
C VAL A 187 -7.66 -2.14 -14.95
N LYS A 188 -6.39 -1.92 -15.23
CA LYS A 188 -5.42 -3.00 -15.49
C LYS A 188 -5.32 -3.99 -14.33
N GLU A 189 -5.19 -3.50 -13.10
CA GLU A 189 -5.14 -4.37 -11.90
C GLU A 189 -6.42 -5.20 -11.72
N ARG A 190 -7.59 -4.68 -12.12
CA ARG A 190 -8.84 -5.45 -12.09
C ARG A 190 -8.84 -6.54 -13.14
N GLU A 191 -8.46 -6.21 -14.37
CA GLU A 191 -8.34 -7.17 -15.47
C GLU A 191 -7.35 -8.29 -15.11
N ASP A 192 -6.17 -7.94 -14.58
CA ASP A 192 -5.15 -8.89 -14.14
C ASP A 192 -5.67 -9.78 -12.99
N ASN A 193 -6.38 -9.20 -12.02
CA ASN A 193 -6.96 -9.97 -10.91
C ASN A 193 -8.10 -10.88 -11.36
N GLU A 194 -8.95 -10.43 -12.28
CA GLU A 194 -10.02 -11.25 -12.87
C GLU A 194 -9.43 -12.41 -13.67
N GLN A 195 -8.40 -12.14 -14.47
CA GLN A 195 -7.68 -13.16 -15.22
C GLN A 195 -7.05 -14.19 -14.28
N ARG A 196 -6.34 -13.74 -13.25
CA ARG A 196 -5.74 -14.62 -12.24
C ARG A 196 -6.77 -15.46 -11.50
N ARG A 197 -7.95 -14.90 -11.20
CA ARG A 197 -9.07 -15.64 -10.59
C ARG A 197 -9.61 -16.72 -11.52
N LYS A 198 -9.78 -16.42 -12.81
CA LYS A 198 -10.21 -17.39 -13.82
C LYS A 198 -9.20 -18.53 -13.93
N GLU A 199 -7.92 -18.22 -13.98
CA GLU A 199 -6.83 -19.21 -14.01
C GLU A 199 -6.86 -20.11 -12.77
N ILE A 200 -7.02 -19.55 -11.56
CA ILE A 200 -7.14 -20.36 -10.34
C ILE A 200 -8.38 -21.25 -10.36
N MET A 201 -9.53 -20.76 -10.85
CA MET A 201 -10.75 -21.57 -10.97
C MET A 201 -10.57 -22.70 -11.99
N GLU A 202 -9.91 -22.41 -13.10
CA GLU A 202 -9.61 -23.37 -14.15
C GLU A 202 -8.63 -24.46 -13.67
N GLN A 203 -7.56 -24.08 -12.96
CA GLN A 203 -6.66 -25.01 -12.26
C GLN A 203 -7.40 -25.96 -11.33
N LYS A 204 -8.36 -25.43 -10.55
CA LYS A 204 -9.17 -26.25 -9.64
C LYS A 204 -10.06 -27.25 -10.38
N ARG A 205 -10.52 -26.94 -11.60
CA ARG A 205 -11.35 -27.84 -12.41
C ARG A 205 -10.56 -29.07 -12.87
N TYR A 206 -9.26 -28.91 -13.17
CA TYR A 206 -8.40 -30.02 -13.61
C TYR A 206 -7.86 -30.89 -12.47
N GLY A 207 -7.99 -30.41 -11.22
CA GLY A 207 -7.63 -31.18 -10.04
C GLY A 207 -6.12 -31.20 -9.75
N LEU A 208 -5.69 -32.20 -8.99
CA LEU A 208 -4.31 -32.36 -8.54
C LEU A 208 -3.70 -33.61 -9.16
N THR A 209 -2.40 -33.55 -9.44
CA THR A 209 -1.59 -34.72 -9.78
C THR A 209 -1.48 -35.67 -8.57
N PRO A 210 -1.08 -36.94 -8.77
CA PRO A 210 -0.80 -37.87 -7.67
C PRO A 210 0.13 -37.31 -6.57
N LEU A 211 1.12 -36.48 -6.91
CA LEU A 211 2.00 -35.78 -5.95
C LEU A 211 1.38 -34.49 -5.37
N LYS A 212 0.08 -34.27 -5.52
CA LYS A 212 -0.68 -33.11 -5.03
C LYS A 212 -0.24 -31.76 -5.61
N LYS A 213 0.34 -31.76 -6.81
CA LYS A 213 0.63 -30.52 -7.54
C LYS A 213 -0.60 -30.13 -8.37
N ALA A 214 -0.87 -28.83 -8.50
CA ALA A 214 -1.91 -28.37 -9.42
C ALA A 214 -1.51 -28.67 -10.86
N VAL A 215 -2.48 -29.01 -11.71
CA VAL A 215 -2.22 -29.17 -13.15
C VAL A 215 -1.77 -27.83 -13.74
N ASP A 216 -0.68 -27.85 -14.50
CA ASP A 216 -0.02 -26.65 -15.02
C ASP A 216 -0.75 -26.10 -16.26
N ILE A 217 -1.28 -24.88 -16.16
CA ILE A 217 -2.08 -24.25 -17.23
C ILE A 217 -1.19 -23.89 -18.42
N GLU A 218 0.06 -23.50 -18.20
CA GLU A 218 0.95 -23.10 -19.30
C GLU A 218 1.23 -24.30 -20.20
N LYS A 219 1.47 -25.47 -19.59
CA LYS A 219 1.65 -26.74 -20.32
C LYS A 219 0.39 -27.21 -21.02
N ILE A 220 -0.79 -26.97 -20.43
CA ILE A 220 -2.06 -27.20 -21.12
C ILE A 220 -2.15 -26.31 -22.37
N LYS A 221 -1.86 -25.01 -22.24
CA LYS A 221 -1.90 -24.06 -23.37
C LYS A 221 -0.94 -24.46 -24.49
N GLU A 222 0.27 -24.91 -24.14
CA GLU A 222 1.26 -25.42 -25.10
C GLU A 222 0.72 -26.63 -25.88
N LEU A 223 0.24 -27.68 -25.20
CA LEU A 223 -0.25 -28.88 -25.88
C LEU A 223 -1.56 -28.65 -26.65
N VAL A 224 -2.43 -27.75 -26.17
CA VAL A 224 -3.62 -27.32 -26.91
C VAL A 224 -3.25 -26.54 -28.18
N SER A 225 -2.18 -25.74 -28.14
CA SER A 225 -1.71 -25.02 -29.34
C SER A 225 -1.20 -25.95 -30.45
N ILE A 226 -0.78 -27.17 -30.09
CA ILE A 226 -0.37 -28.23 -31.01
C ILE A 226 -1.60 -28.95 -31.62
N GLY A 227 -2.80 -28.72 -31.09
CA GLY A 227 -4.07 -29.21 -31.63
C GLY A 227 -4.78 -30.27 -30.80
N PHE A 228 -4.28 -30.61 -29.61
CA PHE A 228 -4.93 -31.57 -28.72
C PHE A 228 -6.10 -30.96 -27.95
N GLU A 229 -7.11 -31.78 -27.65
CA GLU A 229 -8.28 -31.33 -26.90
C GLU A 229 -7.93 -31.02 -25.44
N LYS A 230 -8.44 -29.89 -24.94
CA LYS A 230 -8.07 -29.30 -23.65
C LYS A 230 -8.30 -30.22 -22.45
N GLU A 231 -9.37 -31.00 -22.44
CA GLU A 231 -9.71 -31.90 -21.32
C GLU A 231 -8.81 -33.15 -21.32
N LEU A 232 -8.49 -33.69 -22.49
CA LEU A 232 -7.56 -34.83 -22.63
C LEU A 232 -6.14 -34.45 -22.23
N VAL A 233 -5.70 -33.25 -22.64
CA VAL A 233 -4.40 -32.68 -22.24
C VAL A 233 -4.31 -32.53 -20.72
N ALA A 234 -5.35 -31.98 -20.10
CA ALA A 234 -5.38 -31.80 -18.65
C ALA A 234 -5.30 -33.15 -17.90
N GLU A 235 -6.01 -34.18 -18.37
CA GLU A 235 -5.96 -35.51 -17.78
C GLU A 235 -4.59 -36.19 -17.99
N ALA A 236 -4.00 -36.07 -19.17
CA ALA A 236 -2.67 -36.61 -19.48
C ALA A 236 -1.58 -35.94 -18.61
N LEU A 237 -1.64 -34.62 -18.44
CA LEU A 237 -0.75 -33.88 -17.56
C LEU A 237 -0.97 -34.21 -16.07
N ARG A 238 -2.23 -34.44 -15.67
CA ARG A 238 -2.58 -34.84 -14.30
C ARG A 238 -1.92 -36.17 -13.93
N ARG A 239 -1.97 -37.16 -14.82
CA ARG A 239 -1.36 -38.49 -14.63
C ARG A 239 0.16 -38.45 -14.61
N ASN A 240 0.73 -37.61 -15.46
CA ASN A 240 2.17 -37.55 -15.69
C ASN A 240 2.87 -36.47 -14.88
N GLU A 241 2.30 -35.99 -13.76
CA GLU A 241 2.94 -35.02 -12.86
C GLU A 241 3.36 -33.71 -13.55
N ASN A 242 2.55 -33.24 -14.51
CA ASN A 242 2.86 -32.12 -15.39
C ASN A 242 4.14 -32.31 -16.24
N ASP A 243 4.55 -33.54 -16.55
CA ASP A 243 5.62 -33.80 -17.51
C ASP A 243 5.07 -33.68 -18.94
N SER A 244 5.40 -32.58 -19.63
CA SER A 244 4.88 -32.28 -20.97
C SER A 244 5.24 -33.33 -22.01
N GLN A 245 6.43 -33.94 -21.90
CA GLN A 245 6.88 -34.93 -22.88
C GLN A 245 6.10 -36.23 -22.73
N LYS A 246 5.98 -36.73 -21.49
CA LYS A 246 5.19 -37.96 -21.23
C LYS A 246 3.72 -37.77 -21.51
N ALA A 247 3.16 -36.60 -21.19
CA ALA A 247 1.78 -36.28 -21.53
C ALA A 247 1.57 -36.26 -23.06
N LEU A 248 2.52 -35.72 -23.84
CA LEU A 248 2.45 -35.73 -25.30
C LEU A 248 2.57 -37.16 -25.87
N ASP A 249 3.46 -37.98 -25.32
CA ASP A 249 3.62 -39.38 -25.71
C ASP A 249 2.32 -40.17 -25.46
N ASP A 250 1.66 -39.94 -24.32
CA ASP A 250 0.37 -40.55 -23.98
C ASP A 250 -0.80 -40.07 -24.86
N LEU A 251 -0.78 -38.81 -25.30
CA LEU A 251 -1.81 -38.24 -26.19
C LEU A 251 -1.65 -38.72 -27.64
N THR A 252 -0.42 -39.04 -28.06
CA THR A 252 -0.11 -39.50 -29.42
C THR A 252 -0.18 -41.02 -29.58
N ASN A 253 -0.08 -41.78 -28.48
CA ASN A 253 -0.24 -43.23 -28.49
C ASN A 253 -1.74 -43.62 -28.48
N PRO A 254 -2.25 -44.38 -29.48
CA PRO A 254 -3.66 -44.76 -29.57
C PRO A 254 -4.21 -45.51 -28.34
N GLU A 255 -3.40 -46.37 -27.72
CA GLU A 255 -3.81 -47.18 -26.56
C GLU A 255 -3.93 -46.32 -25.30
N SER A 256 -2.91 -45.49 -25.02
CA SER A 256 -2.90 -44.54 -23.89
C SER A 256 -4.00 -43.49 -24.03
N ASN A 257 -4.19 -42.93 -25.23
CA ASN A 257 -5.21 -41.92 -25.49
C ASN A 257 -6.64 -42.48 -25.30
N SER A 258 -6.90 -43.71 -25.74
CA SER A 258 -8.17 -44.39 -25.49
C SER A 258 -8.42 -44.58 -23.99
N ALA A 259 -7.39 -44.94 -23.22
CA ALA A 259 -7.50 -45.08 -21.76
C ALA A 259 -7.76 -43.73 -21.06
N ILE A 260 -7.17 -42.63 -21.55
CA ILE A 260 -7.43 -41.27 -21.05
C ILE A 260 -8.89 -40.87 -21.32
N GLN A 261 -9.38 -41.09 -22.55
CA GLN A 261 -10.76 -40.79 -22.93
C GLN A 261 -11.77 -41.53 -22.04
N VAL A 262 -11.58 -42.84 -21.83
CA VAL A 262 -12.47 -43.65 -20.97
C VAL A 262 -12.56 -43.08 -19.56
N THR A 263 -11.45 -42.59 -19.01
CA THR A 263 -11.43 -42.12 -17.62
C THR A 263 -12.03 -40.72 -17.48
N ASN A 264 -11.92 -39.89 -18.51
CA ASN A 264 -12.54 -38.56 -18.57
C ASN A 264 -14.08 -38.64 -18.64
N PHE A 265 -14.66 -39.76 -19.12
CA PHE A 265 -16.11 -39.98 -19.15
C PHE A 265 -16.73 -40.37 -17.79
N PHE A 266 -15.92 -40.73 -16.78
CA PHE A 266 -16.40 -41.23 -15.47
C PHE A 266 -16.05 -40.33 -14.28
N SER A 267 -15.51 -39.13 -14.52
CA SER A 267 -15.12 -38.13 -13.48
C SER A 267 -15.90 -36.83 -13.63
#